data_AF-A0A1G7FFE9-F1
#
_entry.id   AF-A0A1G7FFE9-F1
#
_cell.length_a   1.000
_cell.length_b   1.000
_cell.length_c   1.000
_cell.angle_alpha   90.00
_cell.angle_beta   90.00
_cell.angle_gamma   90.00
#
_symmetry.space_group_name_H-M   'P 1'
#
loop_
_entity.id
_entity.type
_entity.pdbx_description
1 polymer ?
#
loop_
_entity_poly.entity_id
_entity_poly.type
_entity_poly.pdbx_seq_one_letter_code
_entity_poly.pdbx_strand_id
1 'polypeptide(L)'
;MRISALLLLSALSVVPLTGCHSRPASAAEASREAAAQLNDARRDLAQIPPPSKTLYMSVSSISGWQNPSLTVQEKMITLHVLMPDANPSDLGKGTMLRPEAARRQILNIDPTNLAEALNAIPKEAWPYGRVVAIEEAHDAPEVARRQLRINMEKAMDTLNSIGVVADEWNNDRPVGVR
;
A
#
# COMPACT_ATOMS: atom_id res chain seq x y z
N MET A 1 -51.90 -26.52 -65.49
CA MET A 1 -51.60 -25.13 -65.91
C MET A 1 -51.64 -24.27 -64.66
N ARG A 2 -50.46 -23.84 -64.17
CA ARG A 2 -49.97 -22.45 -64.11
C ARG A 2 -50.71 -21.58 -63.06
N ILE A 3 -50.13 -20.77 -62.17
CA ILE A 3 -48.76 -20.34 -61.80
C ILE A 3 -48.89 -19.76 -60.36
N SER A 4 -47.78 -19.78 -59.62
CA SER A 4 -47.46 -19.20 -58.31
C SER A 4 -47.99 -17.80 -57.97
N ALA A 5 -48.17 -17.55 -56.66
CA ALA A 5 -47.73 -16.31 -56.01
C ALA A 5 -47.30 -16.61 -54.57
N LEU A 6 -45.99 -16.53 -54.34
CA LEU A 6 -45.31 -16.55 -53.04
C LEU A 6 -45.66 -15.29 -52.25
N LEU A 7 -45.84 -15.42 -50.93
CA LEU A 7 -45.56 -14.34 -49.98
C LEU A 7 -44.96 -14.96 -48.71
N LEU A 8 -43.64 -14.85 -48.60
CA LEU A 8 -42.86 -15.10 -47.39
C LEU A 8 -43.18 -14.02 -46.36
N LEU A 9 -43.50 -14.42 -45.13
CA LEU A 9 -43.28 -13.57 -43.95
C LEU A 9 -42.36 -14.30 -42.98
N SER A 10 -41.09 -13.94 -43.03
CA SER A 10 -40.06 -14.32 -42.07
C SER A 10 -40.30 -13.55 -40.77
N ALA A 11 -40.72 -14.24 -39.71
CA ALA A 11 -40.81 -13.65 -38.38
C ALA A 11 -39.40 -13.51 -37.78
N LEU A 12 -38.97 -12.25 -37.62
CA LEU A 12 -37.74 -11.85 -36.96
C LEU A 12 -37.72 -12.28 -35.49
N SER A 13 -36.66 -12.99 -35.10
CA SER A 13 -36.27 -13.22 -33.71
C SER A 13 -35.91 -11.90 -33.03
N VAL A 14 -36.53 -11.59 -31.89
CA VAL A 14 -36.07 -10.56 -30.95
C VAL A 14 -35.53 -11.27 -29.72
N VAL A 15 -34.21 -11.41 -29.64
CA VAL A 15 -33.49 -11.79 -28.42
C VAL A 15 -33.26 -10.50 -27.64
N PRO A 16 -33.80 -10.33 -26.41
CA PRO A 16 -33.41 -9.20 -25.59
C PRO A 16 -31.97 -9.41 -25.13
N LEU A 17 -31.06 -8.61 -25.68
CA LEU A 17 -29.74 -8.38 -25.11
C LEU A 17 -29.95 -7.70 -23.74
N THR A 18 -29.93 -8.46 -22.66
CA THR A 18 -29.84 -7.91 -21.31
C THR A 18 -28.46 -7.26 -21.17
N GLY A 19 -28.39 -5.95 -21.40
CA GLY A 19 -27.21 -5.15 -21.12
C GLY A 19 -26.90 -5.19 -19.62
N CYS A 20 -25.64 -5.49 -19.28
CA CYS A 20 -25.11 -5.37 -17.93
C CYS A 20 -25.28 -3.92 -17.43
N HIS A 21 -26.34 -3.65 -16.69
CA HIS A 21 -26.49 -2.40 -15.95
C HIS A 21 -25.78 -2.57 -14.61
N SER A 22 -24.50 -2.19 -14.56
CA SER A 22 -23.77 -2.07 -13.30
C SER A 22 -24.45 -0.99 -12.46
N ARG A 23 -25.19 -1.40 -11.43
CA ARG A 23 -25.76 -0.47 -10.46
C ARG A 23 -24.61 0.20 -9.70
N PRO A 24 -24.57 1.54 -9.60
CA PRO A 24 -23.54 2.21 -8.81
C PRO A 24 -23.69 1.79 -7.35
N ALA A 25 -22.57 1.39 -6.73
CA ALA A 25 -22.54 1.06 -5.31
C ALA A 25 -22.95 2.27 -4.49
N SER A 26 -23.77 2.03 -3.46
CA SER A 26 -24.14 3.07 -2.49
C SER A 26 -22.95 3.41 -1.59
N ALA A 27 -22.96 4.62 -1.00
CA ALA A 27 -21.93 5.04 -0.05
C ALA A 27 -21.82 4.06 1.15
N ALA A 28 -22.93 3.46 1.57
CA ALA A 28 -22.95 2.46 2.63
C ALA A 28 -22.25 1.15 2.21
N GLU A 29 -22.45 0.68 0.99
CA GLU A 29 -21.76 -0.50 0.44
C GLU A 29 -20.26 -0.23 0.32
N ALA A 30 -19.85 0.90 -0.25
CA ALA A 30 -18.44 1.30 -0.36
C ALA A 30 -17.75 1.39 1.01
N SER A 31 -18.43 1.94 2.02
CA SER A 31 -17.87 2.02 3.38
C SER A 31 -17.66 0.64 4.03
N ARG A 32 -18.56 -0.32 3.77
CA ARG A 32 -18.44 -1.69 4.28
C ARG A 32 -17.33 -2.44 3.60
N GLU A 33 -17.17 -2.27 2.28
CA GLU A 33 -16.08 -2.84 1.51
C GLU A 33 -14.73 -2.30 1.99
N ALA A 34 -14.59 -0.99 2.17
CA ALA A 34 -13.37 -0.38 2.72
C ALA A 34 -13.03 -0.90 4.14
N ALA A 35 -14.04 -1.03 5.00
CA ALA A 35 -13.86 -1.60 6.34
C ALA A 35 -13.44 -3.08 6.29
N ALA A 36 -13.99 -3.86 5.36
CA ALA A 36 -13.61 -5.25 5.15
C ALA A 36 -12.14 -5.35 4.69
N GLN A 37 -11.74 -4.55 3.70
CA GLN A 37 -10.35 -4.49 3.22
C GLN A 37 -9.37 -4.14 4.34
N LEU A 38 -9.71 -3.17 5.18
CA LEU A 38 -8.87 -2.78 6.31
C LEU A 38 -8.75 -3.89 7.37
N ASN A 39 -9.84 -4.63 7.62
CA ASN A 39 -9.81 -5.78 8.52
C ASN A 39 -9.01 -6.96 7.95
N ASP A 40 -9.09 -7.22 6.64
CA ASP A 40 -8.29 -8.24 5.97
C ASP A 40 -6.80 -7.88 6.05
N ALA A 41 -6.43 -6.63 5.72
CA ALA A 41 -5.07 -6.13 5.87
C ALA A 41 -4.56 -6.28 7.31
N ARG A 42 -5.38 -5.94 8.32
CA ARG A 42 -5.01 -6.14 9.73
C ARG A 42 -4.71 -7.61 10.05
N ARG A 43 -5.54 -8.54 9.59
CA ARG A 43 -5.38 -9.98 9.86
C ARG A 43 -4.13 -10.54 9.19
N ASP A 44 -3.87 -10.13 7.96
CA ASP A 44 -2.75 -10.61 7.17
C ASP A 44 -1.43 -10.04 7.70
N LEU A 45 -1.39 -8.74 8.00
CA LEU A 45 -0.24 -8.10 8.63
C LEU A 45 0.04 -8.68 10.02
N ALA A 46 -0.97 -9.10 10.79
CA ALA A 46 -0.77 -9.73 12.10
C ALA A 46 0.09 -11.01 12.06
N GLN A 47 0.30 -11.60 10.87
CA GLN A 47 1.22 -12.73 10.68
C GLN A 47 2.71 -12.34 10.78
N ILE A 48 3.04 -11.06 10.58
CA ILE A 48 4.39 -10.52 10.84
C ILE A 48 4.53 -10.38 12.36
N PRO A 49 5.66 -10.71 13.00
CA PRO A 49 5.81 -10.58 14.44
C PRO A 49 5.59 -9.15 14.97
N PRO A 50 5.18 -8.97 16.24
CA PRO A 50 5.17 -7.66 16.87
C PRO A 50 6.55 -6.97 16.78
N PRO A 51 6.60 -5.62 16.81
CA PRO A 51 7.85 -4.88 16.76
C PRO A 51 8.82 -5.28 17.89
N SER A 52 10.08 -5.46 17.54
CA SER A 52 11.14 -5.70 18.52
C SER A 52 12.00 -4.45 18.69
N LYS A 53 11.78 -3.71 19.78
CA LYS A 53 12.53 -2.48 20.10
C LYS A 53 14.05 -2.66 20.07
N THR A 54 14.55 -3.82 20.48
CA THR A 54 15.99 -4.12 20.47
C THR A 54 16.60 -4.14 19.06
N LEU A 55 15.78 -4.37 18.02
CA LEU A 55 16.25 -4.46 16.64
C LEU A 55 16.34 -3.09 15.95
N TYR A 56 15.41 -2.18 16.25
CA TYR A 56 15.31 -0.90 15.51
C TYR A 56 15.71 0.34 16.33
N MET A 57 15.71 0.30 17.67
CA MET A 57 16.06 1.49 18.47
C MET A 57 17.54 1.88 18.40
N SER A 58 18.42 0.99 17.92
CA SER A 58 19.83 1.31 17.66
C SER A 58 20.06 1.98 16.30
N VAL A 59 19.03 2.01 15.43
CA VAL A 59 19.11 2.62 14.11
C VAL A 59 18.91 4.12 14.26
N SER A 60 19.95 4.89 13.94
CA SER A 60 19.99 6.34 14.15
C SER A 60 19.93 7.16 12.85
N SER A 61 19.85 6.48 11.70
CA SER A 61 19.72 7.07 10.36
C SER A 61 18.77 6.23 9.51
N ILE A 62 17.95 6.87 8.69
CA ILE A 62 17.01 6.26 7.75
C ILE A 62 17.75 5.41 6.72
N SER A 63 19.02 5.73 6.45
CA SER A 63 19.88 4.93 5.57
C SER A 63 20.12 3.52 6.12
N GLY A 64 20.14 3.36 7.45
CA GLY A 64 20.27 2.08 8.14
C GLY A 64 18.94 1.38 8.42
N TRP A 65 17.81 2.03 8.12
CA TRP A 65 16.48 1.47 8.29
C TRP A 65 16.18 0.43 7.21
N GLN A 66 15.81 -0.78 7.62
CA GLN A 66 15.57 -1.90 6.70
C GLN A 66 14.09 -2.27 6.53
N ASN A 67 13.25 -1.97 7.52
CA ASN A 67 11.80 -2.13 7.39
C ASN A 67 11.24 -1.17 6.33
N PRO A 68 9.97 -1.30 5.93
CA PRO A 68 9.34 -0.29 5.09
C PRO A 68 9.37 1.09 5.77
N SER A 69 9.53 2.14 4.98
CA SER A 69 9.44 3.53 5.45
C SER A 69 8.53 4.37 4.57
N LEU A 70 7.95 5.40 5.17
CA LEU A 70 6.93 6.25 4.57
C LEU A 70 7.38 7.71 4.62
N THR A 71 7.34 8.39 3.49
CA THR A 71 7.41 9.85 3.44
C THR A 71 6.03 10.37 3.04
N VAL A 72 5.36 11.04 3.97
CA VAL A 72 4.03 11.61 3.75
C VAL A 72 4.18 12.94 3.01
N GLN A 73 3.42 13.13 1.93
CA GLN A 73 3.37 14.35 1.15
C GLN A 73 1.96 14.97 1.18
N GLU A 74 1.74 16.06 0.44
CA GLU A 74 0.44 16.74 0.41
C GLU A 74 -0.69 15.88 -0.21
N LYS A 75 -0.38 15.06 -1.22
CA LYS A 75 -1.38 14.30 -2.00
C LYS A 75 -1.15 12.80 -2.05
N MET A 76 0.00 12.34 -1.57
CA MET A 76 0.49 10.99 -1.76
C MET A 76 1.41 10.60 -0.63
N ILE A 77 1.67 9.30 -0.51
CA ILE A 77 2.69 8.76 0.37
C ILE A 77 3.74 8.10 -0.52
N THR A 78 5.01 8.38 -0.26
CA THR A 78 6.10 7.63 -0.86
C THR A 78 6.46 6.49 0.09
N LEU A 79 6.31 5.26 -0.39
CA LEU A 79 6.65 4.04 0.32
C LEU A 79 8.00 3.53 -0.19
N HIS A 80 8.96 3.43 0.71
CA HIS A 80 10.26 2.83 0.44
C HIS A 80 10.28 1.42 1.02
N VAL A 81 10.67 0.44 0.20
CA VAL A 81 10.76 -0.97 0.60
C VAL A 81 12.11 -1.52 0.21
N LEU A 82 12.81 -2.14 1.15
CA LEU A 82 13.99 -2.94 0.84
C LEU A 82 13.57 -4.40 0.63
N MET A 83 13.63 -4.87 -0.60
CA MET A 83 13.25 -6.26 -0.89
C MET A 83 14.30 -7.25 -0.36
N PRO A 84 13.87 -8.42 0.17
CA PRO A 84 14.79 -9.47 0.56
C PRO A 84 15.61 -9.93 -0.65
N ASP A 85 16.78 -10.50 -0.37
CA ASP A 85 17.62 -11.04 -1.43
C ASP A 85 17.01 -12.36 -1.95
N ALA A 86 16.78 -12.43 -3.27
CA ALA A 86 16.19 -13.61 -3.92
C ALA A 86 17.10 -14.85 -3.88
N ASN A 87 18.39 -14.72 -3.55
CA ASN A 87 19.30 -15.85 -3.41
C ASN A 87 20.08 -15.77 -2.07
N PRO A 88 19.68 -16.48 -1.01
CA PRO A 88 20.21 -16.28 0.34
C PRO A 88 21.65 -16.79 0.56
N SER A 89 22.30 -17.36 -0.45
CA SER A 89 23.66 -17.90 -0.32
C SER A 89 24.67 -16.85 0.15
N ASP A 90 25.53 -17.24 1.10
CA ASP A 90 26.50 -16.32 1.72
C ASP A 90 27.62 -15.88 0.78
N LEU A 91 27.88 -16.63 -0.30
CA LEU A 91 28.97 -16.38 -1.26
C LEU A 91 28.81 -15.14 -2.14
N GLY A 92 27.73 -14.35 -2.00
CA GLY A 92 27.48 -13.18 -2.85
C GLY A 92 26.84 -11.97 -2.18
N LYS A 93 26.54 -12.03 -0.88
CA LYS A 93 25.93 -10.91 -0.14
C LYS A 93 26.85 -9.69 -0.17
N GLY A 94 26.31 -8.52 -0.56
CA GLY A 94 27.06 -7.26 -0.56
C GLY A 94 28.13 -7.10 -1.64
N THR A 95 28.19 -8.00 -2.64
CA THR A 95 29.12 -7.88 -3.77
C THR A 95 28.67 -6.81 -4.77
N MET A 96 29.59 -6.30 -5.62
CA MET A 96 29.25 -5.31 -6.67
C MET A 96 28.13 -5.75 -7.62
N LEU A 97 27.90 -7.06 -7.74
CA LEU A 97 26.85 -7.63 -8.58
C LEU A 97 25.48 -7.65 -7.90
N ARG A 98 25.41 -7.36 -6.58
CA ARG A 98 24.21 -7.53 -5.74
C ARG A 98 24.06 -6.42 -4.69
N PRO A 99 24.06 -5.13 -5.09
CA PRO A 99 23.96 -4.02 -4.14
C PRO A 99 22.55 -3.91 -3.54
N GLU A 100 22.45 -3.50 -2.28
CA GLU A 100 21.17 -3.28 -1.59
C GLU A 100 20.33 -2.21 -2.28
N ALA A 101 20.98 -1.18 -2.85
CA ALA A 101 20.32 -0.12 -3.60
C ALA A 101 19.48 -0.66 -4.77
N ALA A 102 19.89 -1.75 -5.43
CA ALA A 102 19.14 -2.35 -6.53
C ALA A 102 17.88 -3.12 -6.07
N ARG A 103 17.79 -3.44 -4.77
CA ARG A 103 16.63 -4.09 -4.15
C ARG A 103 15.65 -3.09 -3.54
N ARG A 104 16.01 -1.81 -3.50
CA ARG A 104 15.15 -0.75 -2.98
C ARG A 104 14.08 -0.41 -4.00
N GLN A 105 12.83 -0.56 -3.61
CA GLN A 105 11.66 -0.11 -4.36
C GLN A 105 11.13 1.17 -3.76
N ILE A 106 10.69 2.09 -4.63
CA ILE A 106 10.07 3.36 -4.25
C ILE A 106 8.72 3.40 -4.95
N LEU A 107 7.65 3.45 -4.17
CA LEU A 107 6.27 3.42 -4.65
C LEU A 107 5.59 4.71 -4.23
N ASN A 108 4.88 5.32 -5.16
CA ASN A 108 4.05 6.49 -4.91
C ASN A 108 2.61 6.03 -4.83
N ILE A 109 2.02 6.10 -3.64
CA ILE A 109 0.69 5.55 -3.38
C ILE A 109 -0.28 6.66 -2.98
N ASP A 110 -1.55 6.46 -3.35
CA ASP A 110 -2.63 7.25 -2.79
C ASP A 110 -2.75 6.95 -1.29
N PRO A 111 -2.94 7.95 -0.42
CA PRO A 111 -3.05 7.73 1.03
C PRO A 111 -4.15 6.73 1.41
N THR A 112 -5.22 6.64 0.61
CA THR A 112 -6.33 5.70 0.85
C THR A 112 -5.94 4.24 0.64
N ASN A 113 -4.90 3.98 -0.15
CA ASN A 113 -4.41 2.64 -0.45
C ASN A 113 -3.24 2.20 0.45
N LEU A 114 -2.93 2.97 1.51
CA LEU A 114 -1.80 2.67 2.41
C LEU A 114 -1.87 1.27 3.02
N ALA A 115 -3.04 0.86 3.50
CA ALA A 115 -3.23 -0.46 4.10
C ALA A 115 -2.96 -1.60 3.09
N GLU A 116 -3.49 -1.47 1.88
CA GLU A 116 -3.30 -2.44 0.81
C GLU A 116 -1.82 -2.52 0.38
N ALA A 117 -1.19 -1.35 0.19
CA ALA A 117 0.21 -1.27 -0.21
C ALA A 117 1.15 -1.92 0.80
N LEU A 118 0.90 -1.73 2.11
CA LEU A 118 1.68 -2.38 3.17
C LEU A 118 1.41 -3.89 3.24
N ASN A 119 0.16 -4.33 3.03
CA ASN A 119 -0.19 -5.74 3.05
C ASN A 119 0.43 -6.52 1.87
N ALA A 120 0.70 -5.84 0.76
CA ALA A 120 1.37 -6.44 -0.41
C ALA A 120 2.87 -6.68 -0.19
N ILE A 121 3.47 -6.13 0.87
CA ILE A 121 4.90 -6.28 1.16
C ILE A 121 5.18 -7.69 1.69
N PRO A 122 6.15 -8.43 1.13
CA PRO A 122 6.52 -9.76 1.63
C PRO A 122 7.03 -9.69 3.07
N LYS A 123 6.72 -10.71 3.88
CA LYS A 123 7.05 -10.76 5.32
C LYS A 123 8.55 -10.62 5.59
N GLU A 124 9.38 -11.09 4.67
CA GLU A 124 10.84 -11.05 4.77
C GLU A 124 11.41 -9.62 4.69
N ALA A 125 10.63 -8.65 4.21
CA ALA A 125 10.98 -7.23 4.24
C ALA A 125 10.66 -6.54 5.59
N TRP A 126 10.29 -7.30 6.63
CA TRP A 126 9.98 -6.80 7.97
C TRP A 126 10.94 -7.33 9.05
N PRO A 127 12.27 -7.14 8.93
CA PRO A 127 13.23 -7.66 9.90
C PRO A 127 13.02 -7.16 11.34
N TYR A 128 12.36 -6.01 11.55
CA TYR A 128 12.12 -5.44 12.88
C TYR A 128 10.73 -5.76 13.46
N GLY A 129 9.95 -6.61 12.78
CA GLY A 129 8.53 -6.81 13.07
C GLY A 129 7.65 -5.70 12.47
N ARG A 130 6.39 -5.62 12.87
CA ARG A 130 5.37 -4.69 12.31
C ARG A 130 5.56 -3.22 12.72
N VAL A 131 6.68 -2.63 12.35
CA VAL A 131 6.99 -1.21 12.57
C VAL A 131 7.42 -0.56 11.26
N VAL A 132 6.98 0.66 11.00
CA VAL A 132 7.43 1.45 9.86
C VAL A 132 8.00 2.76 10.34
N ALA A 133 9.09 3.22 9.71
CA ALA A 133 9.51 4.60 9.87
C ALA A 133 8.57 5.50 9.07
N ILE A 134 8.15 6.62 9.65
CA ILE A 134 7.28 7.58 9.00
C ILE A 134 7.82 9.00 9.20
N GLU A 135 7.88 9.78 8.13
CA GLU A 135 8.32 11.17 8.17
C GLU A 135 7.45 12.06 7.27
N GLU A 136 7.43 13.35 7.58
CA GLU A 136 6.88 14.38 6.70
C GLU A 136 7.90 14.74 5.61
N ALA A 137 7.42 15.07 4.41
CA ALA A 137 8.28 15.62 3.36
C ALA A 137 8.93 16.95 3.80
N HIS A 138 10.26 17.00 3.81
CA HIS A 138 11.03 18.15 4.29
C HIS A 138 10.84 19.41 3.44
N ASP A 139 10.71 19.25 2.12
CA ASP A 139 10.67 20.36 1.16
C ASP A 139 9.25 20.88 0.86
N ALA A 140 8.26 20.54 1.71
CA ALA A 140 6.90 21.00 1.53
C ALA A 140 6.79 22.54 1.71
N PRO A 141 6.06 23.25 0.82
CA PRO A 141 5.86 24.68 0.94
C PRO A 141 5.04 25.01 2.20
N GLU A 142 5.28 26.19 2.80
CA GLU A 142 4.60 26.64 4.03
C GLU A 142 3.07 26.50 3.98
N VAL A 143 2.48 26.79 2.82
CA VAL A 143 1.03 26.68 2.60
C VAL A 143 0.50 25.25 2.72
N ALA A 144 1.31 24.24 2.42
CA ALA A 144 0.95 22.83 2.49
C ALA A 144 1.20 22.21 3.88
N ARG A 145 1.96 22.87 4.77
CA ARG A 145 2.34 22.32 6.09
C ARG A 145 1.16 21.92 6.96
N ARG A 146 0.06 22.68 6.93
CA ARG A 146 -1.16 22.31 7.65
C ARG A 146 -1.75 21.01 7.12
N GLN A 147 -1.85 20.88 5.79
CA GLN A 147 -2.39 19.68 5.16
C GLN A 147 -1.48 18.47 5.40
N LEU A 148 -0.17 18.67 5.37
CA LEU A 148 0.83 17.65 5.63
C LEU A 148 0.67 17.02 7.02
N ARG A 149 0.53 17.84 8.07
CA ARG A 149 0.25 17.36 9.43
C ARG A 149 -1.04 16.55 9.51
N ILE A 150 -2.10 17.00 8.83
CA ILE A 150 -3.37 16.26 8.79
C ILE A 150 -3.19 14.90 8.10
N ASN A 151 -2.43 14.87 7.00
CA ASN A 151 -2.14 13.63 6.29
C ASN A 151 -1.27 12.69 7.14
N MET A 152 -0.31 13.24 7.89
CA MET A 152 0.56 12.50 8.80
C MET A 152 -0.27 11.78 9.87
N GLU A 153 -1.17 12.52 10.54
CA GLU A 153 -2.08 11.93 11.54
C GLU A 153 -2.98 10.85 10.93
N LYS A 154 -3.54 11.08 9.74
CA LYS A 154 -4.35 10.06 9.03
C LYS A 154 -3.54 8.81 8.66
N ALA A 155 -2.29 8.97 8.26
CA ALA A 155 -1.40 7.85 7.96
C ALA A 155 -1.12 7.06 9.25
N MET A 156 -0.79 7.73 10.35
CA MET A 156 -0.61 7.10 11.67
C MET A 156 -1.87 6.38 12.16
N ASP A 157 -3.05 6.99 12.01
CA ASP A 157 -4.33 6.36 12.33
C ASP A 157 -4.53 5.08 11.51
N THR A 158 -4.21 5.12 10.22
CA THR A 158 -4.31 3.95 9.33
C THR A 158 -3.34 2.86 9.78
N LEU A 159 -2.08 3.19 10.07
CA LEU A 159 -1.07 2.24 10.58
C LEU A 159 -1.53 1.57 11.88
N ASN A 160 -1.97 2.35 12.85
CA ASN A 160 -2.52 1.86 14.10
C ASN A 160 -3.74 0.95 13.85
N SER A 161 -4.63 1.36 12.95
CA SER A 161 -5.81 0.58 12.60
C SER A 161 -5.47 -0.78 11.99
N ILE A 162 -4.34 -0.95 11.31
CA ILE A 162 -3.89 -2.23 10.76
C ILE A 162 -2.88 -2.97 11.66
N GLY A 163 -2.60 -2.45 12.86
CA GLY A 163 -1.71 -3.08 13.85
C GLY A 163 -0.22 -2.94 13.54
N VAL A 164 0.14 -1.90 12.78
CA VAL A 164 1.52 -1.50 12.48
C VAL A 164 1.89 -0.30 13.34
N VAL A 165 3.05 -0.38 14.00
CA VAL A 165 3.58 0.70 14.84
C VAL A 165 4.28 1.74 13.97
N ALA A 166 4.07 3.02 14.29
CA ALA A 166 4.75 4.12 13.62
C ALA A 166 5.97 4.54 14.44
N ASP A 167 7.16 4.44 13.86
CA ASP A 167 8.34 5.14 14.38
C ASP A 167 8.44 6.47 13.62
N GLU A 168 8.24 7.58 14.31
CA GLU A 168 8.23 8.92 13.74
C GLU A 168 9.67 9.42 13.57
N TRP A 169 10.00 9.87 12.38
CA TRP A 169 11.32 10.33 12.00
C TRP A 169 11.27 11.78 11.51
N ASN A 170 12.35 12.51 11.76
CA ASN A 170 12.55 13.87 11.26
C ASN A 170 14.05 14.12 11.03
N ASN A 171 14.37 14.76 9.91
CA ASN A 171 15.75 15.06 9.49
C ASN A 171 16.72 13.87 9.69
N ASP A 172 16.38 12.70 9.14
CA ASP A 172 17.19 11.48 9.23
C ASP A 172 17.38 10.92 10.66
N ARG A 173 16.50 11.26 11.61
CA ARG A 173 16.60 10.81 13.00
C ARG A 173 15.24 10.39 13.58
N PRO A 174 15.20 9.38 14.47
CA PRO A 174 13.99 9.01 15.18
C PRO A 174 13.61 10.11 16.19
N VAL A 175 12.31 10.40 16.28
CA VAL A 175 11.69 11.40 17.16
C VAL A 175 10.87 10.70 18.26
N GLY A 176 10.19 9.61 17.93
CA GLY A 176 9.39 8.86 18.89
C GLY A 176 8.57 7.75 18.25
N VAL A 177 8.08 6.83 19.07
CA VAL A 177 7.26 5.70 18.62
C VAL A 177 5.80 5.93 19.03
N ARG A 178 4.88 5.79 18.09
CA ARG A 178 3.43 5.98 18.26
C ARG A 178 2.64 4.74 17.85
#